data_AF-A0A4R8AYX1-F1
#
_entry.id   AF-A0A4R8AYX1-F1
#
_cell.length_a   1.000
_cell.length_b   1.000
_cell.length_c   1.000
_cell.angle_alpha   90.00
_cell.angle_beta   90.00
_cell.angle_gamma   90.00
#
_symmetry.space_group_name_H-M   'P 1'
#
loop_
_entity.id
_entity.type
_entity.pdbx_description
1 polymer ?
#
loop_
_entity_poly.entity_id
_entity_poly.type
_entity_poly.pdbx_seq_one_letter_code
_entity_poly.pdbx_strand_id
1 'polypeptide(L)'
;MSIENLNLQHYSETEKTTVASCLASIESSLSEKFKNLKPEERTKYGSVNEQNKLVINKVKDFRASQPVLSSPDIDWIEFQNDVDSREFLQNTIMRLESLADSLKNNKILHDYECYQAALTDYDYSKYKLGTKATGYQVKVNELAQFFKRSNTKKIEEPTIKEIE
;
A
#
# COMPACT_ATOMS: atom_id res chain seq x y z
N MET A 1 -22.80 6.64 23.72
CA MET A 1 -22.67 7.31 22.40
C MET A 1 -22.50 6.22 21.38
N SER A 2 -23.47 6.05 20.48
CA SER A 2 -23.35 5.14 19.34
C SER A 2 -22.17 5.57 18.48
N ILE A 3 -21.26 4.64 18.19
CA ILE A 3 -20.10 4.85 17.31
C ILE A 3 -20.59 4.74 15.86
N GLU A 4 -21.51 5.61 15.47
CA GLU A 4 -22.09 5.66 14.13
C GLU A 4 -21.72 7.01 13.51
N ASN A 5 -21.28 7.00 12.25
CA ASN A 5 -20.85 8.20 11.51
C ASN A 5 -19.56 8.87 12.05
N LEU A 6 -18.54 8.05 12.29
CA LEU A 6 -17.16 8.49 12.57
C LEU A 6 -16.56 9.33 11.43
N ASN A 7 -16.98 9.12 10.18
CA ASN A 7 -16.51 9.90 9.02
C ASN A 7 -17.67 10.32 8.09
N LEU A 8 -18.12 11.57 8.27
CA LEU A 8 -19.18 12.18 7.47
C LEU A 8 -18.71 12.75 6.13
N GLN A 9 -17.42 12.64 5.80
CA GLN A 9 -16.88 13.12 4.55
C GLN A 9 -16.87 12.00 3.53
N HIS A 10 -17.52 12.25 2.39
CA HIS A 10 -17.57 11.34 1.26
C HIS A 10 -17.01 12.02 0.02
N TYR A 11 -16.57 11.21 -0.93
CA TYR A 11 -15.98 11.68 -2.17
C TYR A 11 -17.06 11.95 -3.23
N SER A 12 -17.08 13.16 -3.76
CA SER A 12 -17.87 13.54 -4.93
C SER A 12 -17.36 12.84 -6.19
N GLU A 13 -18.22 12.74 -7.21
CA GLU A 13 -17.84 12.12 -8.49
C GLU A 13 -16.73 12.91 -9.21
N THR A 14 -16.74 14.23 -9.05
CA THR A 14 -15.68 15.11 -9.57
C THR A 14 -14.33 14.78 -8.93
N GLU A 15 -14.27 14.66 -7.60
CA GLU A 15 -13.02 14.33 -6.89
C GLU A 15 -12.46 12.97 -7.33
N LYS A 16 -13.30 11.94 -7.43
CA LYS A 16 -12.89 10.61 -7.90
C LYS A 16 -12.28 10.67 -9.31
N THR A 17 -12.94 11.40 -10.21
CA THR A 17 -12.49 11.55 -11.60
C THR A 17 -11.16 12.29 -11.69
N THR A 18 -11.01 13.36 -10.90
CA THR A 18 -9.76 14.13 -10.82
C THR A 18 -8.62 13.26 -10.31
N VAL A 19 -8.83 12.51 -9.22
CA VAL A 19 -7.80 11.61 -8.68
C VAL A 19 -7.39 10.55 -9.70
N ALA A 20 -8.35 9.91 -10.38
CA ALA A 20 -8.06 8.92 -11.42
C ALA A 20 -7.24 9.51 -12.57
N SER A 21 -7.58 10.74 -13.00
CA SER A 21 -6.86 11.44 -14.07
C SER A 21 -5.43 11.83 -13.66
N CYS A 22 -5.23 12.27 -12.41
CA CYS A 22 -3.90 12.56 -11.88
C CYS A 22 -3.03 11.29 -11.80
N LEU A 23 -3.59 10.15 -11.35
CA LEU A 23 -2.86 8.89 -11.32
C LEU A 23 -2.44 8.44 -12.72
N ALA A 24 -3.36 8.48 -13.68
CA ALA A 24 -3.05 8.16 -15.09
C ALA A 24 -1.94 9.08 -15.67
N SER A 25 -1.94 10.35 -15.28
CA SER A 25 -0.90 11.30 -15.70
C SER A 25 0.47 10.95 -15.13
N ILE A 26 0.53 10.53 -13.86
CA ILE A 26 1.77 10.08 -13.21
C ILE A 26 2.29 8.80 -13.90
N GLU A 27 1.41 7.83 -14.12
CA GLU A 27 1.76 6.57 -14.79
C GLU A 27 2.31 6.82 -16.20
N SER A 28 1.64 7.65 -16.98
CA SER A 28 2.07 8.02 -18.34
C SER A 28 3.45 8.70 -18.33
N SER A 29 3.65 9.67 -17.43
CA SER A 29 4.90 10.44 -17.34
C SER A 29 6.12 9.61 -16.95
N LEU A 30 5.92 8.50 -16.22
CA LEU A 30 7.00 7.64 -15.71
C LEU A 30 7.12 6.31 -16.47
N SER A 31 6.18 6.00 -17.36
CA SER A 31 6.04 4.70 -18.03
C SER A 31 7.32 4.22 -18.74
N GLU A 32 7.99 5.10 -19.48
CA GLU A 32 9.23 4.77 -20.20
C GLU A 32 10.40 4.42 -19.28
N LYS A 33 10.34 4.87 -18.02
CA LYS A 33 11.39 4.69 -17.02
C LYS A 33 11.08 3.56 -16.03
N PHE A 34 9.86 3.02 -16.02
CA PHE A 34 9.53 1.88 -15.17
C PHE A 34 10.36 0.64 -15.55
N LYS A 35 10.95 0.02 -14.54
CA LYS A 35 11.74 -1.21 -14.66
C LYS A 35 11.19 -2.25 -13.70
N ASN A 36 11.05 -3.48 -14.19
CA ASN A 36 10.70 -4.63 -13.38
C ASN A 36 11.97 -5.43 -13.10
N LEU A 37 12.41 -5.44 -11.84
CA LEU A 37 13.57 -6.22 -11.41
C LEU A 37 13.16 -7.63 -11.02
N LYS A 38 13.95 -8.63 -11.44
CA LYS A 38 13.84 -10.01 -10.95
C LYS A 38 14.21 -10.09 -9.45
N PRO A 39 13.74 -11.10 -8.69
CA PRO A 39 14.06 -11.24 -7.27
C PRO A 39 15.57 -11.20 -6.96
N GLU A 40 16.37 -11.86 -7.80
CA GLU A 40 17.84 -11.87 -7.69
C GLU A 40 18.45 -10.47 -7.89
N GLU A 41 17.96 -9.74 -8.90
CA GLU A 41 18.38 -8.36 -9.19
C GLU A 41 17.99 -7.41 -8.06
N ARG A 42 16.79 -7.58 -7.48
CA ARG A 42 16.35 -6.81 -6.31
C ARG A 42 17.26 -7.05 -5.12
N THR A 43 17.72 -8.28 -4.91
CA THR A 43 18.64 -8.62 -3.81
C THR A 43 20.01 -7.99 -4.07
N LYS A 44 20.55 -8.17 -5.28
CA LYS A 44 21.87 -7.67 -5.65
C LYS A 44 21.93 -6.14 -5.63
N TYR A 45 21.04 -5.47 -6.35
CA TYR A 45 21.03 -4.00 -6.49
C TYR A 45 20.40 -3.30 -5.29
N GLY A 46 19.52 -3.99 -4.54
CA GLY A 46 18.98 -3.50 -3.27
C GLY A 46 19.94 -3.59 -2.08
N SER A 47 21.14 -4.15 -2.27
CA SER A 47 22.18 -4.21 -1.23
C SER A 47 22.71 -2.82 -0.81
N VAL A 48 22.40 -1.77 -1.58
CA VAL A 48 22.72 -0.37 -1.24
C VAL A 48 21.76 0.14 -0.16
N ASN A 49 22.04 -0.25 1.09
CA ASN A 49 21.32 0.18 2.28
C ASN A 49 21.63 1.64 2.67
N GLU A 50 21.04 2.11 3.78
CA GLU A 50 21.20 3.50 4.22
C GLU A 50 22.64 3.88 4.54
N GLN A 51 23.44 2.96 5.08
CA GLN A 51 24.85 3.20 5.35
C GLN A 51 25.66 3.34 4.06
N ASN A 52 25.40 2.49 3.05
CA ASN A 52 26.07 2.56 1.76
C ASN A 52 25.74 3.87 1.02
N LYS A 53 24.52 4.41 1.18
CA LYS A 53 24.14 5.71 0.62
C LYS A 53 24.97 6.87 1.21
N LEU A 54 25.43 6.79 2.46
CA LEU A 54 26.30 7.81 3.04
C LEU A 54 27.64 7.93 2.31
N VAL A 55 28.16 6.82 1.77
CA VAL A 55 29.38 6.83 0.95
C VAL A 55 29.15 7.63 -0.33
N ILE A 56 28.01 7.40 -1.01
CA ILE A 56 27.63 8.12 -2.23
C ILE A 56 27.57 9.63 -1.96
N ASN A 57 26.88 10.02 -0.89
CA ASN A 57 26.78 11.42 -0.49
C ASN A 57 28.16 12.02 -0.21
N LYS A 58 29.03 11.29 0.49
CA LYS A 58 30.38 11.77 0.80
C LYS A 58 31.25 11.94 -0.44
N VAL A 59 31.13 11.03 -1.41
CA VAL A 59 31.81 11.14 -2.71
C VAL A 59 31.31 12.35 -3.49
N LYS A 60 29.99 12.61 -3.52
CA LYS A 60 29.42 13.83 -4.10
C LYS A 60 29.99 15.10 -3.45
N ASP A 61 30.06 15.14 -2.12
CA ASP A 61 30.62 16.28 -1.39
C ASP A 61 32.11 16.52 -1.73
N PHE A 62 32.91 15.45 -1.79
CA PHE A 62 34.32 15.56 -2.18
C PHE A 62 34.49 15.96 -3.64
N ARG A 63 33.65 15.47 -4.54
CA ARG A 63 33.67 15.88 -5.95
C ARG A 63 33.39 17.39 -6.07
N ALA A 64 32.43 17.90 -5.32
CA ALA A 64 32.06 19.32 -5.34
C ALA A 64 33.14 20.22 -4.71
N SER A 65 33.74 19.79 -3.60
CA SER A 65 34.70 20.61 -2.85
C SER A 65 36.15 20.45 -3.32
N GLN A 66 36.54 19.26 -3.81
CA GLN A 66 37.91 18.89 -4.16
C GLN A 66 37.94 18.06 -5.47
N PRO A 67 37.54 18.64 -6.62
CA PRO A 67 37.42 17.89 -7.88
C PRO A 67 38.73 17.29 -8.40
N VAL A 68 39.89 17.79 -7.95
CA VAL A 68 41.21 17.27 -8.34
C VAL A 68 41.46 15.86 -7.80
N LEU A 69 40.80 15.47 -6.70
CA LEU A 69 40.91 14.12 -6.12
C LEU A 69 39.99 13.09 -6.80
N SER A 70 39.22 13.51 -7.79
CA SER A 70 38.24 12.65 -8.44
C SER A 70 38.92 11.72 -9.44
N SER A 71 38.50 10.45 -9.46
CA SER A 71 38.99 9.50 -10.47
C SER A 71 38.62 9.97 -11.88
N PRO A 72 39.56 9.93 -12.85
CA PRO A 72 39.26 10.24 -14.24
C PRO A 72 38.42 9.16 -14.95
N ASP A 73 38.32 7.96 -14.37
CA ASP A 73 37.61 6.81 -14.95
C ASP A 73 36.09 6.86 -14.73
N ILE A 74 35.62 7.80 -13.91
CA ILE A 74 34.19 7.95 -13.58
C ILE A 74 33.58 9.01 -14.49
N ASP A 75 32.47 8.68 -15.14
CA ASP A 75 31.61 9.67 -15.77
C ASP A 75 30.87 10.48 -14.67
N TRP A 76 31.46 11.60 -14.30
CA TRP A 76 30.91 12.47 -13.27
C TRP A 76 29.64 13.19 -13.68
N ILE A 77 29.35 13.30 -14.99
CA ILE A 77 28.10 13.89 -15.47
C ILE A 77 26.98 12.90 -15.22
N GLU A 78 27.18 11.63 -15.61
CA GLU A 78 26.18 10.59 -15.37
C GLU A 78 25.99 10.30 -13.88
N PHE A 79 27.07 10.27 -13.09
CA PHE A 79 26.97 10.15 -11.64
C PHE A 79 26.07 11.22 -11.02
N GLN A 80 26.19 12.48 -11.49
CA GLN A 80 25.35 13.57 -10.99
C GLN A 80 23.89 13.38 -11.42
N ASN A 81 23.64 12.99 -12.68
CA ASN A 81 22.28 12.66 -13.15
C ASN A 81 21.62 11.55 -12.33
N ASP A 82 22.39 10.51 -11.96
CA ASP A 82 21.92 9.42 -11.11
C ASP A 82 21.59 9.88 -9.69
N VAL A 83 22.39 10.79 -9.11
CA VAL A 83 22.08 11.38 -7.81
C VAL A 83 20.83 12.25 -7.88
N ASP A 84 20.64 13.04 -8.93
CA ASP A 84 19.44 13.86 -9.05
C ASP A 84 18.19 13.00 -9.27
N SER A 85 18.32 11.94 -10.06
CA SER A 85 17.26 10.95 -10.28
C SER A 85 16.89 10.21 -9.00
N ARG A 86 17.87 9.77 -8.18
CA ARG A 86 17.58 9.07 -6.92
C ARG A 86 16.83 9.97 -5.94
N GLU A 87 17.18 11.25 -5.88
CA GLU A 87 16.54 12.21 -4.98
C GLU A 87 15.09 12.48 -5.39
N PHE A 88 14.85 12.71 -6.69
CA PHE A 88 13.51 12.84 -7.25
C PHE A 88 12.63 11.62 -6.94
N LEU A 89 13.16 10.40 -7.16
CA LEU A 89 12.43 9.16 -6.89
C LEU A 89 12.11 9.01 -5.40
N GLN A 90 13.09 9.23 -4.51
CA GLN A 90 12.88 9.13 -3.06
C GLN A 90 11.79 10.09 -2.57
N ASN A 91 11.84 11.35 -3.00
CA ASN A 91 10.86 12.36 -2.63
C ASN A 91 9.46 12.01 -3.13
N THR A 92 9.37 11.47 -4.35
CA THR A 92 8.09 11.03 -4.93
C THR A 92 7.52 9.83 -4.18
N ILE A 93 8.34 8.81 -3.90
CA ILE A 93 7.96 7.62 -3.13
C ILE A 93 7.39 8.02 -1.76
N MET A 94 8.11 8.87 -1.01
CA MET A 94 7.66 9.30 0.31
C MET A 94 6.29 10.00 0.29
N ARG A 95 6.03 10.82 -0.73
CA ARG A 95 4.71 11.47 -0.89
C ARG A 95 3.62 10.47 -1.23
N LEU A 96 3.90 9.52 -2.12
CA LEU A 96 2.94 8.48 -2.50
C LEU A 96 2.61 7.55 -1.33
N GLU A 97 3.60 7.16 -0.53
CA GLU A 97 3.41 6.36 0.68
C GLU A 97 2.54 7.07 1.72
N SER A 98 2.82 8.35 1.98
CA SER A 98 2.02 9.18 2.88
C SER A 98 0.55 9.32 2.42
N LEU A 99 0.34 9.52 1.11
CA LEU A 99 -1.01 9.54 0.52
C LEU A 99 -1.70 8.17 0.64
N ALA A 100 -0.98 7.09 0.34
CA ALA A 100 -1.52 5.73 0.44
C ALA A 100 -1.93 5.40 1.87
N ASP A 101 -1.14 5.78 2.87
CA ASP A 101 -1.48 5.56 4.28
C ASP A 101 -2.69 6.39 4.72
N SER A 102 -2.80 7.64 4.26
CA SER A 102 -3.99 8.46 4.50
C SER A 102 -5.26 7.85 3.89
N LEU A 103 -5.16 7.30 2.67
CA LEU A 103 -6.25 6.59 2.01
C LEU A 103 -6.62 5.31 2.76
N LYS A 104 -5.65 4.51 3.21
CA LYS A 104 -5.89 3.30 4.02
C LYS A 104 -6.63 3.65 5.31
N ASN A 105 -6.20 4.70 6.01
CA ASN A 105 -6.82 5.13 7.26
C ASN A 105 -8.29 5.52 7.04
N ASN A 106 -8.58 6.33 6.02
CA ASN A 106 -9.96 6.68 5.67
C ASN A 106 -10.79 5.47 5.27
N LYS A 107 -10.22 4.54 4.50
CA LYS A 107 -10.89 3.30 4.13
C LYS A 107 -11.26 2.46 5.36
N ILE A 108 -10.35 2.32 6.33
CA ILE A 108 -10.62 1.57 7.58
C ILE A 108 -11.83 2.16 8.31
N LEU A 109 -11.93 3.49 8.38
CA LEU A 109 -13.08 4.15 9.02
C LEU A 109 -14.39 3.82 8.30
N HIS A 110 -14.43 3.98 6.97
CA HIS A 110 -15.62 3.65 6.19
C HIS A 110 -15.98 2.16 6.20
N ASP A 111 -14.98 1.27 6.17
CA ASP A 111 -15.19 -0.19 6.28
C ASP A 111 -15.86 -0.53 7.62
N TYR A 112 -15.38 0.08 8.72
CA TYR A 112 -15.95 -0.12 10.04
C TYR A 112 -17.41 0.35 10.10
N GLU A 113 -17.72 1.53 9.57
CA GLU A 113 -19.09 2.05 9.53
C GLU A 113 -20.02 1.17 8.70
N CYS A 114 -19.58 0.76 7.51
CA CYS A 114 -20.33 -0.14 6.65
C CYS A 114 -20.59 -1.47 7.35
N TYR A 115 -19.62 -1.98 8.11
CA TYR A 115 -19.77 -3.19 8.87
C TYR A 115 -20.79 -3.03 10.03
N GLN A 116 -20.73 -1.94 10.80
CA GLN A 116 -21.72 -1.69 11.86
C GLN A 116 -23.15 -1.57 11.31
N ALA A 117 -23.32 -0.88 10.17
CA ALA A 117 -24.61 -0.79 9.49
C ALA A 117 -25.10 -2.18 9.03
N ALA A 118 -24.21 -3.01 8.46
CA ALA A 118 -24.54 -4.36 8.05
C ALA A 118 -24.92 -5.27 9.23
N LEU A 119 -24.25 -5.14 10.37
CA LEU A 119 -24.61 -5.86 11.60
C LEU A 119 -26.02 -5.47 12.09
N THR A 120 -26.33 -4.17 12.07
CA THR A 120 -27.64 -3.65 12.45
C THR A 120 -28.75 -4.18 11.53
N ASP A 121 -28.52 -4.22 10.21
CA ASP A 121 -29.46 -4.81 9.25
C ASP A 121 -29.62 -6.33 9.45
N TYR A 122 -28.54 -7.03 9.80
CA TYR A 122 -28.61 -8.45 10.14
C TYR A 122 -29.44 -8.70 11.40
N ASP A 123 -29.27 -7.90 12.45
CA ASP A 123 -30.08 -7.98 13.68
C ASP A 123 -31.56 -7.69 13.41
N TYR A 124 -31.85 -6.65 12.62
CA TYR A 124 -33.22 -6.38 12.17
C TYR A 124 -33.81 -7.55 11.37
N SER A 125 -33.00 -8.18 10.52
CA SER A 125 -33.43 -9.34 9.73
C SER A 125 -33.77 -10.55 10.61
N LYS A 126 -32.99 -10.81 11.67
CA LYS A 126 -33.30 -11.84 12.67
C LYS A 126 -34.59 -11.53 13.43
N TYR A 127 -34.80 -10.28 13.84
CA TYR A 127 -36.04 -9.85 14.49
C TYR A 127 -37.26 -10.11 13.58
N LYS A 128 -37.19 -9.73 12.30
CA LYS A 128 -38.29 -9.95 11.35
C LYS A 128 -38.55 -11.41 11.05
N LEU A 129 -37.51 -12.24 11.00
CA LEU A 129 -37.67 -13.69 10.93
C LEU A 129 -38.47 -14.22 12.13
N GLY A 130 -38.18 -13.76 13.35
CA GLY A 130 -38.93 -14.11 14.56
C GLY A 130 -40.41 -13.72 14.51
N THR A 131 -40.76 -12.63 13.81
CA THR A 131 -42.15 -12.20 13.57
C THR A 131 -42.86 -12.96 12.42
N LYS A 132 -42.21 -13.98 11.84
CA LYS A 132 -42.69 -14.78 10.69
C LYS A 132 -42.93 -13.96 9.40
N ALA A 133 -42.21 -12.86 9.23
CA ALA A 133 -42.26 -12.10 7.98
C ALA A 133 -41.60 -12.88 6.83
N THR A 134 -42.28 -12.97 5.68
CA THR A 134 -41.82 -13.71 4.50
C THR A 134 -40.48 -13.16 3.97
N GLY A 135 -39.60 -14.05 3.48
CA GLY A 135 -38.34 -13.68 2.83
C GLY A 135 -37.14 -13.50 3.77
N TYR A 136 -37.36 -13.22 5.06
CA TYR A 136 -36.26 -13.00 6.02
C TYR A 136 -35.47 -14.28 6.38
N GLN A 137 -36.06 -15.46 6.22
CA GLN A 137 -35.36 -16.73 6.45
C GLN A 137 -34.16 -16.91 5.51
N VAL A 138 -34.35 -16.59 4.22
CA VAL A 138 -33.29 -16.68 3.21
C VAL A 138 -32.19 -15.67 3.51
N LYS A 139 -32.56 -14.39 3.72
CA LYS A 139 -31.60 -13.32 4.05
C LYS A 139 -30.76 -13.65 5.29
N VAL A 140 -31.38 -14.13 6.38
CA VAL A 140 -30.65 -14.52 7.59
C VAL A 140 -29.71 -15.70 7.34
N ASN A 141 -30.13 -16.72 6.59
CA ASN A 141 -29.29 -17.88 6.29
C ASN A 141 -28.07 -17.50 5.44
N GLU A 142 -28.26 -16.65 4.43
CA GLU A 142 -27.19 -16.13 3.58
C GLU A 142 -26.20 -15.28 4.39
N LEU A 143 -26.68 -14.39 5.27
CA LEU A 143 -25.78 -13.58 6.09
C LEU A 143 -25.09 -14.39 7.19
N ALA A 144 -25.76 -15.41 7.76
CA ALA A 144 -25.22 -16.26 8.80
C ALA A 144 -23.93 -17.00 8.39
N GLN A 145 -23.74 -17.26 7.09
CA GLN A 145 -22.55 -17.96 6.60
C GLN A 145 -21.24 -17.22 6.93
N PHE A 146 -21.28 -15.89 7.01
CA PHE A 146 -20.11 -15.05 7.29
C PHE A 146 -19.73 -14.98 8.78
N PHE A 147 -20.58 -15.51 9.68
CA PHE A 147 -20.34 -15.52 11.13
C PHE A 147 -19.95 -16.89 11.67
N LYS A 148 -19.85 -17.91 10.81
CA LYS A 148 -19.39 -19.24 11.22
C LYS A 148 -17.94 -19.12 11.69
N ARG A 149 -17.72 -19.34 12.99
CA ARG A 149 -16.37 -19.42 13.58
C ARG A 149 -15.55 -20.42 12.76
N SER A 150 -14.39 -19.98 12.29
CA SER A 150 -13.33 -20.90 11.87
C SER A 150 -13.03 -21.79 13.07
N ASN A 151 -13.47 -23.05 13.02
CA ASN A 151 -12.88 -24.07 13.88
C ASN A 151 -11.41 -24.09 13.48
N THR A 152 -10.57 -23.54 14.36
CA THR A 152 -9.12 -23.55 14.24
C THR A 152 -8.69 -25.01 14.14
N LYS A 153 -8.54 -25.54 12.92
CA LYS A 153 -7.73 -26.74 12.72
C LYS A 153 -6.32 -26.30 13.10
N LYS A 154 -5.79 -26.88 14.19
CA LYS A 154 -4.35 -26.84 14.49
C LYS A 154 -3.63 -27.19 13.19
N ILE A 155 -2.84 -26.26 12.70
CA ILE A 155 -1.87 -26.52 11.66
C ILE A 155 -0.79 -27.35 12.37
N GLU A 156 -0.80 -28.67 12.17
CA GLU A 156 0.38 -29.47 12.41
C GLU A 156 1.43 -29.00 11.39
N GLU A 157 2.56 -28.50 11.89
CA GLU A 157 3.70 -28.11 11.07
C GLU A 157 4.13 -29.29 10.19
N PRO A 158 4.30 -29.10 8.88
CA PRO A 158 4.90 -30.13 8.05
C PRO A 158 6.38 -30.22 8.40
N THR A 159 6.75 -31.34 9.04
CA THR A 159 8.14 -31.76 9.28
C THR A 159 8.94 -31.68 7.98
N ILE A 160 9.91 -30.76 7.90
CA ILE A 160 10.87 -30.72 6.80
C ILE A 160 11.79 -31.92 6.98
N LYS A 161 11.71 -32.88 6.04
CA LYS A 161 12.76 -33.90 5.89
C LYS A 161 13.93 -33.26 5.17
N GLU A 162 15.04 -33.07 5.88
CA GLU A 162 16.35 -32.90 5.27
C GLU A 162 16.62 -34.10 4.36
N ILE A 163 17.07 -33.83 3.13
CA ILE A 163 17.65 -34.84 2.26
C ILE A 163 19.07 -34.39 1.99
N GLU A 164 20.00 -35.25 2.40
CA GLU A 164 21.45 -35.23 2.18
C GLU A 164 21.85 -35.17 0.70
#